data_AF-A0A537T3S4-F1
#
_entry.id   AF-A0A537T3S4-F1
#
_cell.length_a   1.000
_cell.length_b   1.000
_cell.length_c   1.000
_cell.angle_alpha   90.00
_cell.angle_beta   90.00
_cell.angle_gamma   90.00
#
_symmetry.space_group_name_H-M   'P 1'
#
loop_
_entity.id
_entity.type
_entity.pdbx_description
1 polymer ?
#
loop_
_entity_poly.entity_id
_entity_poly.type
_entity_poly.pdbx_seq_one_letter_code
_entity_poly.pdbx_strand_id
1 'polypeptide(L)'
;GSPNDTFARAVAPVLALRVKQPVIVDDRPGGGTLIGVKAVTTSAPDGYTLLFTNTPTHVIAQFVADGIAYDPIRDFAPIVAVGKTSLVLVVSARTPAHTLQEFIAYARRNPGKLNFGFGQGTLPHLIGEAFKTATRSDIVSIPYRGG
;
A
#
# COMPACT_ATOMS: atom_id res chain seq x y z
N GLY A 1 2.67 -1.28 -12.20
CA GLY A 1 3.83 -0.40 -11.94
C GLY A 1 3.80 0.31 -10.59
N SER A 2 3.08 -0.21 -9.58
CA SER A 2 3.23 0.26 -8.20
C SER A 2 4.54 -0.27 -7.60
N PRO A 3 5.01 0.23 -6.44
CA PRO A 3 6.21 -0.29 -5.79
C PRO A 3 6.19 -1.81 -5.59
N ASN A 4 5.05 -2.39 -5.21
CA ASN A 4 4.89 -3.84 -5.05
C ASN A 4 5.12 -4.59 -6.37
N ASP A 5 4.53 -4.10 -7.47
CA ASP A 5 4.72 -4.68 -8.80
C ASP A 5 6.18 -4.61 -9.25
N THR A 6 6.88 -3.51 -8.95
CA THR A 6 8.32 -3.38 -9.22
C THR A 6 9.13 -4.45 -8.49
N PHE A 7 8.89 -4.66 -7.18
CA PHE A 7 9.57 -5.73 -6.44
C PHE A 7 9.21 -7.12 -6.95
N ALA A 8 7.92 -7.40 -7.20
CA ALA A 8 7.47 -8.69 -7.69
C ALA A 8 8.14 -9.04 -9.03
N ARG A 9 8.18 -8.09 -9.97
CA ARG A 9 8.83 -8.27 -11.28
C ARG A 9 10.35 -8.34 -11.19
N ALA A 10 10.98 -7.76 -10.17
CA ALA A 10 12.41 -7.94 -9.93
C ALA A 10 12.74 -9.34 -9.37
N VAL A 11 11.89 -9.88 -8.51
CA VAL A 11 12.09 -11.20 -7.87
C VAL A 11 11.73 -12.35 -8.79
N ALA A 12 10.68 -12.22 -9.61
CA ALA A 12 10.14 -13.32 -10.40
C ALA A 12 11.17 -14.02 -11.33
N PRO A 13 12.03 -13.31 -12.09
CA PRO A 13 13.04 -13.97 -12.93
C PRO A 13 14.07 -14.76 -12.11
N VAL A 14 14.50 -14.23 -10.96
CA VAL A 14 15.46 -14.89 -10.07
C VAL A 14 14.84 -16.15 -9.46
N LEU A 15 13.58 -16.06 -9.03
CA LEU A 15 12.85 -17.21 -8.51
C LEU A 15 12.67 -18.28 -9.59
N ALA A 16 12.26 -17.89 -10.80
CA ALA A 16 12.06 -18.79 -11.93
C ALA A 16 13.31 -19.63 -12.25
N LEU A 17 14.50 -19.01 -12.20
CA LEU A 17 15.77 -19.72 -12.39
C LEU A 17 16.03 -20.76 -11.29
N ARG A 18 15.66 -20.47 -10.04
CA ARG A 18 15.88 -21.37 -8.90
C ARG A 18 14.90 -22.55 -8.89
N VAL A 19 13.63 -22.29 -9.19
CA VAL A 19 12.58 -23.33 -9.18
C VAL A 19 12.47 -24.07 -10.52
N LYS A 20 13.19 -23.61 -11.55
CA LYS A 20 13.19 -24.16 -12.92
C LYS A 20 11.80 -24.21 -13.55
N GLN A 21 10.95 -23.24 -13.21
CA GLN A 21 9.60 -23.07 -13.74
C GLN A 21 9.31 -21.58 -13.95
N PRO A 22 8.43 -21.22 -14.91
CA PRO A 22 8.01 -19.84 -15.08
C PRO A 22 7.32 -19.30 -13.82
N VAL A 23 7.67 -18.08 -13.42
CA VAL A 23 6.99 -17.34 -12.36
C VAL A 23 6.26 -16.17 -13.01
N ILE A 24 4.92 -16.21 -12.97
CA ILE A 24 4.07 -15.21 -13.61
C ILE A 24 3.56 -14.22 -12.54
N VAL A 25 3.75 -12.93 -12.79
CA VAL A 25 3.20 -11.85 -11.95
C VAL A 25 1.80 -11.50 -12.48
N ASP A 26 0.77 -11.81 -11.68
CA ASP A 26 -0.65 -11.50 -11.95
C ASP A 26 -1.13 -10.39 -11.01
N ASP A 27 -1.27 -9.16 -11.55
CA ASP A 27 -1.72 -7.99 -10.80
C ASP A 27 -3.24 -8.02 -10.60
N ARG A 28 -3.71 -8.25 -9.37
CA ARG A 28 -5.14 -8.24 -8.99
C ARG A 28 -5.51 -7.06 -8.06
N PRO A 29 -5.60 -5.82 -8.59
CA PRO A 29 -5.88 -4.63 -7.78
C PRO A 29 -7.36 -4.53 -7.35
N GLY A 30 -7.62 -3.70 -6.33
CA GLY A 30 -8.98 -3.35 -5.88
C GLY A 30 -9.31 -3.82 -4.47
N GLY A 31 -10.42 -3.29 -3.92
CA GLY A 31 -10.90 -3.62 -2.58
C GLY A 31 -9.87 -3.38 -1.46
N GLY A 32 -9.04 -2.33 -1.56
CA GLY A 32 -7.98 -2.09 -0.58
C GLY A 32 -6.98 -3.24 -0.46
N THR A 33 -6.65 -3.90 -1.59
CA THR A 33 -5.78 -5.10 -1.74
C THR A 33 -6.45 -6.47 -1.47
N LEU A 34 -7.73 -6.49 -1.06
CA LEU A 34 -8.44 -7.72 -0.70
C LEU A 34 -8.74 -8.66 -1.88
N ILE A 35 -8.85 -8.16 -3.10
CA ILE A 35 -9.13 -9.01 -4.28
C ILE A 35 -7.98 -10.01 -4.52
N GLY A 36 -6.72 -9.55 -4.44
CA GLY A 36 -5.55 -10.41 -4.54
C GLY A 36 -5.45 -11.41 -3.38
N VAL A 37 -5.75 -10.97 -2.16
CA VAL A 37 -5.81 -11.86 -0.98
C VAL A 37 -6.82 -12.98 -1.17
N LYS A 38 -8.04 -12.64 -1.61
CA LYS A 38 -9.09 -13.63 -1.86
C LYS A 38 -8.65 -14.65 -2.90
N ALA A 39 -8.01 -14.21 -3.98
CA ALA A 39 -7.53 -15.12 -5.03
C ALA A 39 -6.56 -16.18 -4.47
N VAL A 40 -5.62 -15.79 -3.62
CA VAL A 40 -4.64 -16.72 -3.04
C VAL A 40 -5.26 -17.60 -1.94
N THR A 41 -6.06 -17.03 -1.04
CA THR A 41 -6.71 -17.80 0.05
C THR A 41 -7.71 -18.84 -0.46
N THR A 42 -8.27 -18.63 -1.65
CA THR A 42 -9.14 -19.63 -2.31
C THR A 42 -8.42 -20.62 -3.23
N SER A 43 -7.11 -20.47 -3.42
CA SER A 43 -6.32 -21.38 -4.26
C SER A 43 -5.93 -22.66 -3.51
N ALA A 44 -5.54 -23.70 -4.25
CA ALA A 44 -4.98 -24.90 -3.65
C ALA A 44 -3.66 -24.59 -2.91
N PRO A 45 -3.43 -25.12 -1.70
CA PRO A 45 -2.21 -24.92 -0.94
C PRO A 45 -1.06 -25.81 -1.46
N ASP A 46 -0.77 -25.74 -2.76
CA ASP A 46 0.18 -26.61 -3.48
C ASP A 46 1.52 -25.91 -3.82
N GLY A 47 1.66 -24.64 -3.45
CA GLY A 47 2.86 -23.83 -3.68
C GLY A 47 2.93 -23.14 -5.03
N TYR A 48 1.93 -23.31 -5.92
CA TYR A 48 1.91 -22.66 -7.24
C TYR A 48 1.29 -21.27 -7.23
N THR A 49 0.56 -20.93 -6.16
CA THR A 49 -0.04 -19.61 -5.98
C THR A 49 0.58 -18.93 -4.76
N LEU A 50 1.27 -17.82 -4.99
CA LEU A 50 1.96 -17.06 -3.95
C LEU A 50 1.35 -15.65 -3.86
N LEU A 51 1.17 -15.16 -2.64
CA LEU A 51 0.76 -13.77 -2.41
C LEU A 51 2.00 -12.89 -2.23
N PHE A 52 2.21 -11.94 -3.15
CA PHE A 52 3.11 -10.81 -2.87
C PHE A 52 2.37 -9.80 -1.99
N THR A 53 2.81 -9.66 -0.74
CA THR A 53 2.05 -8.99 0.30
C THR A 53 2.84 -7.87 1.00
N ASN A 54 2.11 -6.97 1.67
CA ASN A 54 2.65 -5.86 2.46
C ASN A 54 1.67 -5.44 3.59
N THR A 55 2.02 -4.38 4.32
CA THR A 55 1.29 -3.83 5.48
C THR A 55 -0.22 -3.64 5.26
N PRO A 56 -0.71 -3.08 4.12
CA PRO A 56 -2.13 -3.05 3.80
C PRO A 56 -2.90 -4.34 4.07
N THR A 57 -2.48 -5.47 3.50
CA THR A 57 -3.16 -6.75 3.68
C THR A 57 -2.98 -7.31 5.10
N HIS A 58 -1.74 -7.46 5.58
CA HIS A 58 -1.48 -8.22 6.81
C HIS A 58 -1.73 -7.45 8.12
N VAL A 59 -1.91 -6.12 8.05
CA VAL A 59 -2.11 -5.29 9.24
C VAL A 59 -3.32 -4.39 9.07
N ILE A 60 -3.35 -3.53 8.06
CA ILE A 60 -4.34 -2.43 7.98
C ILE A 60 -5.75 -2.97 7.74
N ALA A 61 -5.89 -3.94 6.84
CA ALA A 61 -7.18 -4.44 6.41
C ALA A 61 -8.06 -4.88 7.60
N GLN A 62 -7.47 -5.51 8.62
CA GLN A 62 -8.16 -5.98 9.84
C GLN A 62 -8.87 -4.87 10.63
N PHE A 63 -8.47 -3.61 10.43
CA PHE A 63 -9.03 -2.47 11.16
C PHE A 63 -9.94 -1.59 10.31
N VAL A 64 -9.93 -1.73 8.98
CA VAL A 64 -10.59 -0.79 8.06
C VAL A 64 -11.58 -1.44 7.10
N ALA A 65 -11.53 -2.76 6.94
CA ALA A 65 -12.43 -3.48 6.05
C ALA A 65 -13.47 -4.28 6.85
N ASP A 66 -14.73 -4.03 6.55
CA ASP A 66 -15.84 -4.78 7.14
C ASP A 66 -15.88 -6.22 6.60
N GLY A 67 -16.12 -7.18 7.49
CA GLY A 67 -16.35 -8.58 7.10
C GLY A 67 -15.15 -9.25 6.43
N ILE A 68 -13.92 -8.95 6.89
CA ILE A 68 -12.74 -9.66 6.42
C ILE A 68 -12.90 -11.17 6.60
N ALA A 69 -12.60 -11.90 5.54
CA ALA A 69 -12.76 -13.35 5.45
C ALA A 69 -11.42 -14.11 5.57
N TYR A 70 -10.38 -13.51 6.17
CA TYR A 70 -9.10 -14.18 6.41
C TYR A 70 -8.39 -13.66 7.66
N ASP A 71 -7.66 -14.57 8.30
CA ASP A 71 -6.71 -14.28 9.36
C ASP A 71 -5.29 -14.17 8.76
N PRO A 72 -4.61 -13.02 8.89
CA PRO A 72 -3.32 -12.77 8.24
C PRO A 72 -2.16 -13.57 8.86
N ILE A 73 -2.36 -14.13 10.05
CA ILE A 73 -1.36 -14.93 10.77
C ILE A 73 -1.63 -16.42 10.57
N ARG A 74 -2.89 -16.85 10.67
CA ARG A 74 -3.27 -18.26 10.60
C ARG A 74 -3.41 -18.78 9.18
N ASP A 75 -3.94 -17.96 8.26
CA ASP A 75 -4.34 -18.44 6.93
C ASP A 75 -3.21 -18.32 5.88
N PHE A 76 -2.02 -17.83 6.28
CA PHE A 76 -0.84 -17.73 5.42
C PHE A 76 0.42 -18.34 6.05
N ALA A 77 1.21 -19.03 5.22
CA ALA A 77 2.56 -19.45 5.57
C ALA A 77 3.58 -18.38 5.12
N PRO A 78 4.28 -17.69 6.04
CA PRO A 78 5.27 -16.68 5.67
C PRO A 78 6.50 -17.34 5.02
N ILE A 79 6.93 -16.81 3.87
CA ILE A 79 8.08 -17.35 3.12
C ILE A 79 9.33 -16.49 3.37
N VAL A 80 9.30 -15.23 2.95
CA VAL A 80 10.47 -14.34 3.04
C VAL A 80 10.05 -12.87 2.93
N ALA A 81 10.75 -11.99 3.64
CA ALA A 81 10.68 -10.55 3.41
C ALA A 81 11.62 -10.17 2.25
N VAL A 82 11.06 -9.68 1.15
CA VAL A 82 11.82 -9.37 -0.08
C VAL A 82 12.39 -7.95 -0.12
N GLY A 83 11.93 -7.05 0.75
CA GLY A 83 12.37 -5.67 0.77
C GLY A 83 11.62 -4.82 1.80
N LYS A 84 12.05 -3.57 1.92
CA LYS A 84 11.38 -2.52 2.70
C LYS A 84 11.23 -1.29 1.83
N THR A 85 10.13 -0.57 1.99
CA THR A 85 9.88 0.71 1.34
C THR A 85 9.80 1.80 2.39
N SER A 86 10.27 2.99 2.03
CA SER A 86 10.11 4.20 2.82
C SER A 86 9.07 5.09 2.15
N LEU A 87 8.24 5.75 2.96
CA LEU A 87 7.31 6.75 2.47
C LEU A 87 7.96 8.13 2.54
N VAL A 88 7.70 8.93 1.51
CA VAL A 88 8.19 10.30 1.40
C VAL A 88 7.00 11.24 1.25
N LEU A 89 7.03 12.36 1.98
CA LEU A 89 6.08 13.45 1.77
C LEU A 89 6.54 14.24 0.56
N VAL A 90 5.69 14.28 -0.47
CA VAL A 90 5.96 15.04 -1.70
C VAL A 90 4.87 16.08 -1.87
N VAL A 91 5.26 17.31 -2.19
CA VAL A 91 4.36 18.42 -2.46
C VAL A 91 4.53 18.88 -3.91
N SER A 92 3.49 19.48 -4.48
CA SER A 92 3.61 20.12 -5.79
C SER A 92 4.66 21.22 -5.76
N ALA A 93 5.46 21.34 -6.82
CA ALA A 93 6.46 22.41 -6.99
C ALA A 93 5.84 23.82 -6.96
N ARG A 94 4.51 23.94 -7.12
CA ARG A 94 3.77 25.21 -7.00
C ARG A 94 3.37 25.55 -5.57
N THR A 95 3.58 24.65 -4.62
CA THR A 95 3.29 24.89 -3.20
C THR A 95 4.40 25.80 -2.64
N PRO A 96 4.07 26.96 -2.04
CA PRO A 96 5.08 27.89 -1.54
C PRO A 96 5.60 27.42 -0.16
N ALA A 97 6.23 26.24 -0.14
CA ALA A 97 6.86 25.64 1.02
C ALA A 97 8.03 24.76 0.57
N HIS A 98 9.21 25.01 1.13
CA HIS A 98 10.45 24.32 0.82
C HIS A 98 10.96 23.47 1.99
N THR A 99 10.36 23.62 3.16
CA THR A 99 10.62 22.80 4.33
C THR A 99 9.33 22.19 4.88
N LEU A 100 9.45 21.14 5.69
CA LEU A 100 8.30 20.54 6.36
C LEU A 100 7.59 21.55 7.27
N GLN A 101 8.34 22.37 7.99
CA GLN A 101 7.82 23.40 8.87
C GLN A 101 7.03 24.46 8.10
N GLU A 102 7.57 24.93 6.96
CA GLU A 102 6.86 25.84 6.05
C GLU A 102 5.59 25.20 5.51
N PHE A 103 5.65 23.93 5.13
CA PHE A 103 4.47 23.23 4.61
C PHE A 103 3.37 23.12 5.68
N ILE A 104 3.72 22.74 6.92
CA ILE A 104 2.76 22.69 8.03
C ILE A 104 2.15 24.08 8.30
N ALA A 105 2.97 25.12 8.31
CA ALA A 105 2.51 26.49 8.50
C ALA A 105 1.58 26.94 7.36
N TYR A 106 1.94 26.62 6.12
CA TYR A 106 1.14 26.92 4.94
C TYR A 106 -0.21 26.18 4.97
N ALA A 107 -0.21 24.88 5.26
CA ALA A 107 -1.41 24.07 5.35
C ALA A 107 -2.39 24.57 6.43
N ARG A 108 -1.87 24.95 7.61
CA ARG A 108 -2.70 25.53 8.69
C ARG A 108 -3.31 26.89 8.32
N ARG A 109 -2.60 27.71 7.55
CA ARG A 109 -3.08 29.03 7.11
C ARG A 109 -4.10 28.94 5.97
N ASN A 110 -4.13 27.81 5.26
CA ASN A 110 -4.96 27.62 4.06
C ASN A 110 -5.85 26.37 4.18
N PRO A 111 -6.78 26.33 5.15
CA PRO A 111 -7.63 25.16 5.38
C PRO A 111 -8.48 24.83 4.15
N GLY A 112 -8.54 23.55 3.79
CA GLY A 112 -9.32 23.04 2.66
C GLY A 112 -8.79 23.41 1.27
N LYS A 113 -7.62 24.06 1.17
CA LYS A 113 -7.01 24.47 -0.12
C LYS A 113 -6.04 23.45 -0.69
N LEU A 114 -5.54 22.54 0.15
CA LEU A 114 -4.62 21.49 -0.24
C LEU A 114 -5.37 20.18 -0.41
N ASN A 115 -4.94 19.39 -1.39
CA ASN A 115 -5.44 18.04 -1.65
C ASN A 115 -4.30 17.04 -1.47
N PHE A 116 -4.60 15.88 -0.90
CA PHE A 116 -3.69 14.74 -0.83
C PHE A 116 -4.35 13.49 -1.42
N GLY A 117 -3.65 12.82 -2.34
CA GLY A 117 -4.11 11.63 -3.03
C GLY A 117 -3.59 10.35 -2.38
N PHE A 118 -4.45 9.33 -2.23
CA PHE A 118 -4.07 8.02 -1.67
C PHE A 118 -4.93 6.88 -2.20
N GLY A 119 -4.43 5.65 -2.13
CA GLY A 119 -5.25 4.45 -2.29
C GLY A 119 -6.06 4.15 -1.02
N GLN A 120 -7.36 3.89 -1.14
CA GLN A 120 -8.20 3.56 0.01
C GLN A 120 -7.70 2.32 0.77
N GLY A 121 -7.65 2.40 2.11
CA GLY A 121 -7.16 1.32 2.98
C GLY A 121 -5.65 1.03 2.88
N THR A 122 -4.85 1.90 2.27
CA THR A 122 -3.39 1.72 2.15
C THR A 122 -2.60 2.48 3.22
N LEU A 123 -1.30 2.21 3.34
CA LEU A 123 -0.44 2.91 4.31
C LEU A 123 -0.36 4.44 4.07
N PRO A 124 -0.25 4.96 2.82
CA PRO A 124 -0.36 6.40 2.57
C PRO A 124 -1.66 7.05 3.05
N HIS A 125 -2.79 6.34 3.01
CA HIS A 125 -4.06 6.83 3.55
C HIS A 125 -3.95 7.10 5.05
N LEU A 126 -3.53 6.08 5.82
CA LEU A 126 -3.41 6.21 7.27
C LEU A 126 -2.38 7.27 7.68
N ILE A 127 -1.23 7.33 6.99
CA ILE A 127 -0.20 8.32 7.29
C ILE A 127 -0.68 9.74 6.95
N GLY A 128 -1.44 9.92 5.87
CA GLY A 128 -2.04 11.21 5.53
C GLY A 128 -3.00 11.70 6.61
N GLU A 129 -3.89 10.83 7.09
CA GLU A 129 -4.84 11.18 8.16
C GLU A 129 -4.13 11.41 9.51
N ALA A 130 -3.13 10.60 9.83
CA ALA A 130 -2.29 10.79 11.01
C ALA A 130 -1.51 12.12 10.94
N PHE A 131 -1.00 12.49 9.76
CA PHE A 131 -0.32 13.76 9.53
C PHE A 131 -1.26 14.95 9.74
N LYS A 132 -2.46 14.93 9.16
CA LYS A 132 -3.49 15.97 9.36
C LYS A 132 -3.81 16.16 10.83
N THR A 133 -4.01 15.04 11.55
CA THR A 133 -4.32 15.04 12.99
C THR A 133 -3.17 15.62 13.82
N ALA A 134 -1.95 15.09 13.63
CA ALA A 134 -0.77 15.52 14.38
C ALA A 134 -0.42 16.99 14.13
N THR A 135 -0.61 17.44 12.89
CA THR A 135 -0.30 18.82 12.50
C THR A 135 -1.48 19.76 12.66
N ARG A 136 -2.68 19.29 13.02
CA ARG A 136 -3.90 20.11 13.06
C ARG A 136 -4.08 20.92 11.77
N SER A 137 -3.88 20.29 10.63
CA SER A 137 -4.05 20.89 9.30
C SER A 137 -5.28 20.33 8.62
N ASP A 138 -5.99 21.18 7.88
CA ASP A 138 -7.16 20.81 7.09
C ASP A 138 -6.76 20.66 5.63
N ILE A 139 -6.51 19.40 5.23
CA ILE A 139 -6.11 18.97 3.88
C ILE A 139 -7.17 17.99 3.38
N VAL A 140 -7.67 18.22 2.16
CA VAL A 140 -8.72 17.42 1.55
C VAL A 140 -8.17 16.08 1.07
N SER A 141 -8.88 15.01 1.43
CA SER A 141 -8.51 13.62 1.17
C SER A 141 -9.14 13.13 -0.14
N ILE A 142 -8.32 12.77 -1.14
CA ILE A 142 -8.77 12.35 -2.47
C ILE A 142 -8.39 10.87 -2.73
N PRO A 143 -9.37 9.95 -2.79
CA PRO A 143 -9.08 8.54 -3.02
C PRO A 143 -8.79 8.20 -4.49
N TYR A 144 -7.81 7.33 -4.69
CA TYR A 144 -7.43 6.74 -5.97
C TYR A 144 -7.60 5.20 -5.93
N ARG A 145 -7.66 4.58 -7.12
CA ARG A 145 -7.84 3.12 -7.27
C ARG A 145 -6.59 2.31 -6.91
N GLY A 146 -5.43 2.96 -6.81
CA GLY A 146 -4.15 2.35 -6.44
C GLY A 146 -3.28 3.37 -5.69
N GLY A 147 -2.27 2.85 -4.99
CA GLY A 147 -1.24 3.61 -4.28
C GLY A 147 0.11 2.94 -4.41
#